data_AF-A0A970QUZ1-F1
#
_entry.id   AF-A0A970QUZ1-F1
#
_cell.length_a   1.000
_cell.length_b   1.000
_cell.length_c   1.000
_cell.angle_alpha   90.00
_cell.angle_beta   90.00
_cell.angle_gamma   90.00
#
_symmetry.space_group_name_H-M   'P 1'
#
loop_
_entity.id
_entity.type
_entity.pdbx_description
1 polymer ?
#
loop_
_entity_poly.entity_id
_entity_poly.type
_entity_poly.pdbx_seq_one_letter_code
_entity_poly.pdbx_strand_id
1 'polypeptide(L)'
;MKMFLFYIVQFTWGLPQNLVGLVLYMLMYKKSKHERFYGSFVTYINTSKPFGGVSFGIFIFVNSDKDDDWIRDTLIHEYGHTIQSLILGPLWFFVIALPSVVWCNLPTLIKYRKEKDISYYTLFCEGWANILGARFSGERFITDEHIKRGRFGKPFYGNTAQ
;
A
#
# COMPACT_ATOMS: atom_id res chain seq x y z
N MET A 1 -15.33 -15.30 11.90
CA MET A 1 -16.15 -15.24 10.66
C MET A 1 -15.66 -14.20 9.65
N LYS A 2 -15.46 -12.93 10.03
CA LYS A 2 -14.98 -11.88 9.11
C LYS A 2 -13.64 -12.20 8.43
N MET A 3 -12.65 -12.69 9.19
CA MET A 3 -11.34 -13.08 8.65
C MET A 3 -11.39 -14.28 7.70
N PHE A 4 -12.28 -15.24 7.98
CA PHE A 4 -12.44 -16.41 7.11
C PHE A 4 -13.00 -16.00 5.74
N LEU A 5 -14.03 -15.14 5.73
CA LEU A 5 -14.57 -14.57 4.49
C LEU A 5 -13.54 -13.74 3.74
N PHE A 6 -12.73 -12.94 4.45
CA PHE A 6 -11.63 -12.19 3.86
C PHE A 6 -10.68 -13.10 3.07
N TYR A 7 -10.22 -14.21 3.67
CA TYR A 7 -9.35 -15.15 2.97
C TYR A 7 -10.05 -15.86 1.81
N ILE A 8 -11.31 -16.28 1.96
CA ILE A 8 -12.05 -16.92 0.86
C ILE A 8 -12.11 -16.00 -0.37
N VAL A 9 -12.49 -14.74 -0.17
CA VAL A 9 -12.60 -13.79 -1.29
C VAL A 9 -11.22 -13.53 -1.89
N GLN A 10 -10.17 -13.35 -1.08
CA GLN A 10 -8.81 -13.16 -1.57
C GLN A 10 -8.29 -14.35 -2.39
N PHE A 11 -8.59 -15.58 -1.99
CA PHE A 11 -8.15 -16.80 -2.69
C PHE A 11 -9.12 -17.30 -3.76
N THR A 12 -10.18 -16.56 -4.07
CA THR A 12 -11.09 -16.87 -5.18
C THR A 12 -11.15 -15.69 -6.15
N TRP A 13 -11.69 -14.56 -5.69
CA TRP A 13 -11.80 -13.32 -6.45
C TRP A 13 -10.44 -12.63 -6.61
N GLY A 14 -9.62 -12.61 -5.56
CA GLY A 14 -8.30 -11.99 -5.58
C GLY A 14 -7.17 -12.91 -6.05
N LEU A 15 -7.48 -14.06 -6.63
CA LEU A 15 -6.51 -15.16 -6.81
C LEU A 15 -5.26 -14.75 -7.63
N PRO A 16 -5.37 -14.07 -8.79
CA PRO A 16 -4.19 -13.79 -9.63
C PRO A 16 -3.09 -13.02 -8.88
N GLN A 17 -3.45 -11.94 -8.18
CA GLN A 17 -2.49 -11.16 -7.41
C GLN A 17 -2.02 -11.87 -6.14
N ASN A 18 -2.86 -12.68 -5.48
CA ASN A 18 -2.43 -13.46 -4.32
C ASN A 18 -1.41 -14.54 -4.72
N LEU A 19 -1.49 -15.11 -5.92
CA LEU A 19 -0.49 -16.04 -6.44
C LEU A 19 0.86 -15.35 -6.63
N VAL A 20 0.88 -14.16 -7.23
CA VAL A 20 2.12 -13.36 -7.39
C VAL A 20 2.72 -13.03 -6.01
N GLY A 21 1.89 -12.55 -5.08
CA GLY A 21 2.31 -12.25 -3.71
C GLY A 21 2.86 -13.47 -2.98
N LEU A 22 2.22 -14.63 -3.12
CA LEU A 22 2.66 -15.88 -2.51
C LEU A 22 4.02 -16.33 -3.04
N VAL A 23 4.24 -16.27 -4.36
CA VAL A 23 5.54 -16.63 -4.96
C VAL A 23 6.64 -15.73 -4.40
N LEU A 24 6.43 -14.41 -4.39
CA LEU A 24 7.40 -13.46 -3.83
C LEU A 24 7.65 -13.71 -2.34
N TYR A 25 6.59 -13.95 -1.57
CA TYR A 25 6.68 -14.28 -0.15
C TYR A 25 7.55 -15.53 0.08
N MET A 26 7.32 -16.60 -0.67
CA MET A 26 8.08 -17.85 -0.55
C MET A 26 9.56 -17.67 -0.90
N LEU A 27 9.88 -16.88 -1.92
CA LEU A 27 11.27 -16.57 -2.30
C LEU A 27 12.02 -15.79 -1.20
N MET A 28 11.29 -15.01 -0.41
CA MET A 28 11.84 -14.13 0.63
C MET A 28 11.73 -14.69 2.05
N TYR A 29 11.00 -15.79 2.22
CA TYR A 29 10.58 -16.34 3.52
C TYR A 29 11.72 -16.58 4.53
N LYS A 30 12.85 -17.09 4.05
CA LYS A 30 14.00 -17.39 4.92
C LYS A 30 14.93 -16.20 5.17
N LYS A 31 14.81 -15.14 4.36
CA LYS A 31 15.76 -14.03 4.30
C LYS A 31 15.26 -12.77 5.02
N SER A 32 13.99 -12.75 5.39
CA SER A 32 13.28 -11.55 5.79
C SER A 32 12.54 -11.78 7.10
N LYS A 33 12.32 -10.70 7.85
CA LYS A 33 11.39 -10.75 8.99
C LYS A 33 9.95 -10.72 8.45
N HIS A 34 9.07 -11.45 9.10
CA HIS A 34 7.66 -11.49 8.75
C HIS A 34 6.78 -11.13 9.94
N GLU A 35 5.65 -10.49 9.66
CA GLU A 35 4.62 -10.21 10.65
C GLU A 35 3.22 -10.31 10.04
N ARG A 36 2.22 -10.16 10.90
CA ARG A 36 0.81 -10.08 10.51
C ARG A 36 0.30 -8.67 10.70
N PHE A 37 -0.38 -8.15 9.69
CA PHE A 37 -1.02 -6.83 9.73
C PHE A 37 -2.46 -6.94 9.22
N TYR A 38 -3.43 -6.94 10.13
CA TYR A 38 -4.87 -7.00 9.82
C TYR A 38 -5.30 -8.09 8.83
N GLY A 39 -4.68 -9.28 8.92
CA GLY A 39 -4.94 -10.40 8.02
C GLY A 39 -3.97 -10.54 6.84
N SER A 40 -3.17 -9.51 6.60
CA SER A 40 -2.09 -9.52 5.61
C SER A 40 -0.81 -10.11 6.21
N PHE A 41 0.03 -10.64 5.33
CA PHE A 41 1.37 -11.12 5.63
C PHE A 41 2.37 -10.05 5.20
N VAL A 42 3.04 -9.44 6.16
CA VAL A 42 4.05 -8.41 5.91
C VAL A 42 5.42 -9.07 5.84
N THR A 43 6.22 -8.66 4.88
CA THR A 43 7.61 -9.06 4.70
C THR A 43 8.49 -7.83 4.67
N TYR A 44 9.42 -7.76 5.63
CA TYR A 44 10.37 -6.67 5.76
C TYR A 44 11.59 -6.92 4.87
N ILE A 45 11.76 -6.07 3.86
CA ILE A 45 12.86 -6.15 2.91
C ILE A 45 13.96 -5.19 3.36
N ASN A 46 15.10 -5.75 3.76
CA ASN A 46 16.30 -4.95 3.98
C ASN A 46 17.00 -4.71 2.64
N THR A 47 16.86 -3.52 2.08
CA THR A 47 17.52 -3.14 0.82
C THR A 47 17.94 -1.68 0.80
N SER A 48 19.16 -1.42 0.36
CA SER A 48 19.67 -0.07 0.11
C SER A 48 19.12 0.56 -1.18
N LYS A 49 18.29 -0.16 -1.94
CA LYS A 49 17.65 0.35 -3.15
C LYS A 49 16.46 1.25 -2.79
N PRO A 50 16.08 2.21 -3.67
CA PRO A 50 14.90 3.04 -3.47
C PRO A 50 13.62 2.23 -3.68
N PHE A 51 13.31 1.37 -2.71
CA PHE A 51 12.07 0.62 -2.60
C PHE A 51 11.29 1.17 -1.42
N GLY A 52 10.00 1.46 -1.62
CA GLY A 52 9.10 1.91 -0.57
C GLY A 52 8.33 0.74 0.02
N GLY A 53 7.18 0.47 -0.57
CA GLY A 53 6.36 -0.70 -0.30
C GLY A 53 5.67 -1.18 -1.57
N VAL A 54 5.16 -2.41 -1.53
CA VAL A 54 4.20 -2.91 -2.51
C VAL A 54 3.36 -4.00 -1.88
N SER A 55 2.14 -4.16 -2.37
CA SER A 55 1.23 -5.20 -1.94
C SER A 55 0.65 -5.96 -3.13
N PHE A 56 0.52 -7.27 -2.95
CA PHE A 56 -0.07 -8.19 -3.92
C PHE A 56 -1.07 -9.07 -3.18
N GLY A 57 -2.36 -8.73 -3.30
CA GLY A 57 -3.40 -9.38 -2.50
C GLY A 57 -3.14 -9.15 -1.01
N ILE A 58 -3.04 -10.24 -0.25
CA ILE A 58 -2.77 -10.20 1.20
C ILE A 58 -1.28 -10.11 1.57
N PHE A 59 -0.37 -10.12 0.59
CA PHE A 59 1.07 -10.08 0.84
C PHE A 59 1.58 -8.65 0.70
N ILE A 60 2.14 -8.12 1.77
CA ILE A 60 2.69 -6.77 1.86
C ILE A 60 4.20 -6.88 1.98
N PHE A 61 4.91 -6.06 1.22
CA PHE A 61 6.36 -5.97 1.23
C PHE A 61 6.76 -4.53 1.52
N VAL A 62 7.59 -4.31 2.54
CA VAL A 62 7.96 -2.96 2.99
C VAL A 62 9.46 -2.89 3.23
N ASN A 63 10.07 -1.75 2.91
CA ASN A 63 11.47 -1.50 3.22
C ASN A 63 11.67 -1.29 4.73
N SER A 64 12.57 -2.07 5.33
CA SER A 64 12.89 -1.99 6.76
C SER A 64 13.99 -0.98 7.11
N ASP A 65 14.61 -0.33 6.12
CA ASP A 65 15.69 0.66 6.30
C ASP A 65 15.16 2.09 6.48
N LYS A 66 13.93 2.23 7.00
CA LYS A 66 13.21 3.50 7.17
C LYS A 66 12.83 3.68 8.64
N ASP A 67 12.48 4.90 9.02
CA ASP A 67 12.01 5.20 10.37
C ASP A 67 10.67 4.50 10.67
N ASP A 68 10.43 4.23 11.96
CA ASP A 68 9.28 3.44 12.41
C ASP A 68 7.93 4.10 12.03
N ASP A 69 7.85 5.43 12.07
CA ASP A 69 6.65 6.18 11.69
C ASP A 69 6.36 6.04 10.19
N TRP A 70 7.39 6.14 9.35
CA TRP A 70 7.29 5.91 7.91
C TRP A 70 6.91 4.46 7.60
N ILE A 71 7.49 3.48 8.29
CA ILE A 71 7.15 2.06 8.11
C ILE A 71 5.68 1.85 8.46
N ARG A 72 5.23 2.37 9.59
CA ARG A 72 3.85 2.26 10.05
C ARG A 72 2.86 2.87 9.06
N ASP A 73 3.14 4.09 8.59
CA ASP A 73 2.31 4.75 7.58
C ASP A 73 2.28 3.96 6.26
N THR A 74 3.42 3.42 5.85
CA THR A 74 3.52 2.56 4.66
C THR A 74 2.70 1.27 4.83
N LEU A 75 2.71 0.64 6.01
CA LEU A 75 1.88 -0.53 6.27
C LEU A 75 0.37 -0.22 6.17
N ILE A 76 -0.06 0.93 6.69
CA ILE A 76 -1.45 1.37 6.57
C ILE A 76 -1.81 1.58 5.08
N HIS A 77 -0.94 2.25 4.34
CA HIS A 77 -1.09 2.50 2.90
C HIS A 77 -1.19 1.19 2.08
N GLU A 78 -0.23 0.28 2.25
CA GLU A 78 -0.19 -1.00 1.55
C GLU A 78 -1.35 -1.91 1.93
N TYR A 79 -1.82 -1.84 3.19
CA TYR A 79 -3.06 -2.52 3.57
C TYR A 79 -4.27 -1.96 2.81
N GLY A 80 -4.29 -0.66 2.54
CA GLY A 80 -5.26 -0.04 1.65
C GLY A 80 -5.31 -0.68 0.25
N HIS A 81 -4.14 -0.95 -0.33
CA HIS A 81 -4.02 -1.68 -1.60
C HIS A 81 -4.48 -3.15 -1.48
N THR A 82 -4.25 -3.83 -0.34
CA THR A 82 -4.86 -5.14 -0.06
C THR A 82 -6.39 -5.07 -0.08
N ILE A 83 -7.00 -4.01 0.47
CA ILE A 83 -8.46 -3.82 0.42
C ILE A 83 -8.94 -3.49 -0.99
N GLN A 84 -8.21 -2.68 -1.77
CA GLN A 84 -8.53 -2.47 -3.19
C GLN A 84 -8.49 -3.78 -3.97
N SER A 85 -7.54 -4.65 -3.65
CA SER A 85 -7.42 -5.98 -4.25
C SER A 85 -8.63 -6.85 -3.92
N LEU A 86 -9.11 -6.80 -2.67
CA LEU A 86 -10.34 -7.47 -2.24
C LEU A 86 -11.57 -6.96 -3.01
N ILE A 87 -11.66 -5.66 -3.26
CA ILE A 87 -12.79 -5.02 -3.95
C ILE A 87 -12.77 -5.35 -5.45
N LEU A 88 -11.62 -5.18 -6.10
CA LEU A 88 -11.51 -5.21 -7.57
C LEU A 88 -11.15 -6.58 -8.14
N GLY A 89 -10.59 -7.49 -7.33
CA GLY A 89 -10.19 -8.82 -7.77
C GLY A 89 -9.23 -8.74 -8.96
N PRO A 90 -9.52 -9.40 -10.11
CA PRO A 90 -8.62 -9.38 -11.27
C PRO A 90 -8.47 -7.99 -11.90
N LEU A 91 -9.46 -7.10 -11.76
CA LEU A 91 -9.40 -5.74 -12.31
C LEU A 91 -8.43 -4.82 -11.56
N TRP A 92 -7.98 -5.23 -10.36
CA TRP A 92 -7.02 -4.50 -9.56
C TRP A 92 -5.74 -4.18 -10.34
N PHE A 93 -5.27 -5.11 -11.17
CA PHE A 93 -4.06 -4.90 -11.96
C PHE A 93 -4.18 -3.68 -12.91
N PHE A 94 -5.30 -3.59 -13.64
CA PHE A 94 -5.52 -2.54 -14.63
C PHE A 94 -5.87 -1.20 -13.98
N VAL A 95 -6.62 -1.23 -12.88
CA VAL A 95 -7.16 -0.02 -12.23
C VAL A 95 -6.20 0.56 -11.19
N ILE A 96 -5.39 -0.28 -10.53
CA ILE A 96 -4.51 0.15 -9.43
C ILE A 96 -3.05 -0.02 -9.82
N ALA A 97 -2.60 -1.26 -10.05
CA ALA A 97 -1.17 -1.54 -10.22
C ALA A 97 -0.56 -0.80 -11.40
N LEU A 98 -1.23 -0.82 -12.56
CA LEU A 98 -0.73 -0.18 -13.77
C LEU A 98 -0.63 1.37 -13.61
N PRO A 99 -1.69 2.09 -13.18
CA PRO A 99 -1.58 3.53 -12.90
C PRO A 99 -0.50 3.88 -11.87
N SER A 100 -0.41 3.14 -10.75
CA SER A 100 0.60 3.36 -9.71
C SER A 100 2.02 3.21 -10.25
N VAL A 101 2.29 2.14 -11.00
CA VAL A 101 3.60 1.88 -11.61
C VAL A 101 3.97 2.98 -12.61
N VAL A 102 3.04 3.41 -13.47
CA VAL A 102 3.27 4.49 -14.43
C VAL A 102 3.58 5.80 -13.71
N TRP A 103 2.79 6.14 -12.69
CA TRP A 103 2.96 7.37 -11.92
C TRP A 103 4.26 7.43 -11.13
N CYS A 104 4.70 6.29 -10.60
CA CYS A 104 5.93 6.18 -9.81
C CYS A 104 7.20 6.12 -10.68
N ASN A 105 7.14 5.48 -11.85
CA ASN A 105 8.36 5.17 -12.64
C ASN A 105 8.55 6.01 -13.92
N LEU A 106 7.50 6.63 -14.48
CA LEU A 106 7.67 7.37 -15.73
C LEU A 106 8.43 8.69 -15.48
N PRO A 107 9.62 8.92 -16.07
CA PRO A 107 10.47 10.06 -15.74
C PRO A 107 9.78 11.42 -15.93
N THR A 108 8.95 11.54 -16.97
CA THR A 108 8.16 12.74 -17.25
C THR A 108 7.20 13.08 -16.12
N LEU A 109 6.53 12.07 -15.54
CA LEU A 109 5.58 12.26 -14.43
C LEU A 109 6.29 12.51 -13.11
N ILE A 110 7.43 11.85 -12.87
CA ILE A 110 8.28 12.12 -11.71
C ILE A 110 8.77 13.58 -11.75
N LYS A 111 9.28 14.03 -12.90
CA LYS A 111 9.73 15.40 -13.10
C LYS A 111 8.59 16.39 -12.89
N TYR A 112 7.44 16.14 -13.53
CA TYR A 112 6.23 16.96 -13.35
C TYR A 112 5.82 17.08 -11.88
N ARG A 113 5.77 15.98 -11.13
CA ARG A 113 5.44 16.00 -9.70
C ARG A 113 6.41 16.84 -8.89
N LYS A 114 7.71 16.70 -9.13
CA LYS A 114 8.76 17.47 -8.44
C LYS A 114 8.68 18.95 -8.76
N GLU A 115 8.50 19.31 -10.04
CA GLU A 115 8.43 20.71 -10.48
C GLU A 115 7.19 21.45 -9.98
N LYS A 116 6.09 20.72 -9.77
CA LYS A 116 4.81 21.28 -9.33
C LYS A 116 4.48 21.02 -7.85
N ASP A 117 5.41 20.44 -7.09
CA ASP A 117 5.21 20.02 -5.69
C ASP A 117 3.92 19.20 -5.48
N ILE A 118 3.68 18.26 -6.39
CA ILE A 118 2.48 17.40 -6.38
C ILE A 118 2.80 16.15 -5.58
N SER A 119 2.04 15.94 -4.50
CA SER A 119 2.12 14.73 -3.67
C SER A 119 1.89 13.47 -4.50
N TYR A 120 2.59 12.38 -4.16
CA TYR A 120 2.34 11.08 -4.77
C TYR A 120 0.88 10.64 -4.60
N TYR A 121 0.27 10.95 -3.45
CA TYR A 121 -1.08 10.57 -3.08
C TYR A 121 -2.19 11.35 -3.80
N THR A 122 -1.86 12.27 -4.72
CA THR A 122 -2.86 12.90 -5.61
C THR A 122 -3.46 11.91 -6.60
N LEU A 123 -2.71 10.86 -6.95
CA LEU A 123 -3.21 9.84 -7.84
C LEU A 123 -4.38 9.10 -7.17
N PHE A 124 -5.45 8.83 -7.93
CA PHE A 124 -6.69 8.30 -7.36
C PHE A 124 -6.49 6.95 -6.65
N CYS A 125 -5.67 6.05 -7.19
CA CYS A 125 -5.45 4.75 -6.56
C CYS A 125 -4.65 4.87 -5.26
N GLU A 126 -3.73 5.84 -5.17
CA GLU A 126 -2.87 6.10 -4.01
C GLU A 126 -3.64 6.76 -2.86
N GLY A 127 -4.38 7.83 -3.15
CA GLY A 127 -5.24 8.47 -2.16
C GLY A 127 -6.37 7.57 -1.69
N TRP A 128 -6.90 6.72 -2.58
CA TRP A 128 -7.90 5.71 -2.20
C TRP A 128 -7.31 4.63 -1.29
N ALA A 129 -6.07 4.19 -1.54
CA ALA A 129 -5.37 3.26 -0.66
C ALA A 129 -5.23 3.84 0.75
N ASN A 130 -4.79 5.09 0.89
CA ASN A 130 -4.71 5.74 2.21
C ASN A 130 -6.05 5.75 2.96
N ILE A 131 -7.14 6.09 2.27
CA ILE A 131 -8.49 6.12 2.86
C ILE A 131 -8.91 4.72 3.32
N LEU A 132 -8.74 3.70 2.47
CA LEU A 132 -9.12 2.34 2.80
C LEU A 132 -8.25 1.77 3.92
N GLY A 133 -6.94 2.01 3.86
CA GLY A 133 -5.96 1.60 4.86
C GLY A 133 -6.39 2.07 6.24
N ALA A 134 -6.49 3.38 6.43
CA ALA A 134 -6.89 3.97 7.71
C ALA A 134 -8.30 3.52 8.16
N ARG A 135 -9.25 3.41 7.22
CA ARG A 135 -10.63 3.02 7.56
C ARG A 135 -10.73 1.57 8.06
N PHE A 136 -10.04 0.64 7.41
CA PHE A 136 -10.17 -0.79 7.70
C PHE A 136 -9.18 -1.30 8.75
N SER A 137 -8.03 -0.64 8.93
CA SER A 137 -7.13 -0.90 10.06
C SER A 137 -7.60 -0.20 11.35
N GLY A 138 -8.28 0.94 11.23
CA GLY A 138 -8.61 1.83 12.34
C GLY A 138 -7.42 2.65 12.84
N GLU A 139 -6.28 2.59 12.13
CA GLU A 139 -5.05 3.29 12.48
C GLU A 139 -5.02 4.72 11.93
N ARG A 140 -4.12 5.54 12.48
CA ARG A 140 -3.87 6.89 12.01
C ARG A 140 -2.47 7.05 11.46
N PHE A 141 -2.37 7.81 10.37
CA PHE A 141 -1.12 8.28 9.80
C PHE A 141 -0.44 9.30 10.70
N ILE A 142 0.89 9.27 10.72
CA ILE A 142 1.71 10.07 11.62
C ILE A 142 2.61 11.04 10.84
N THR A 143 3.09 10.63 9.67
CA THR A 143 4.00 11.45 8.88
C THR A 143 3.30 12.66 8.27
N ASP A 144 4.04 13.76 8.19
CA ASP A 144 3.55 15.04 7.67
C ASP A 144 2.98 14.94 6.25
N GLU A 145 3.60 14.15 5.39
CA GLU A 145 3.15 13.96 4.00
C GLU A 145 1.77 13.30 3.96
N HIS A 146 1.55 12.25 4.76
CA HIS A 146 0.26 11.58 4.83
C HIS A 146 -0.79 12.49 5.49
N ILE A 147 -0.45 13.17 6.58
CA ILE A 147 -1.38 14.06 7.29
C ILE A 147 -1.82 15.23 6.41
N LYS A 148 -0.87 15.90 5.74
CA LYS A 148 -1.13 17.14 5.00
C LYS A 148 -1.64 16.90 3.58
N ARG A 149 -1.24 15.79 2.93
CA ARG A 149 -1.48 15.56 1.50
C ARG A 149 -1.97 14.15 1.16
N GLY A 150 -2.11 13.26 2.14
CA GLY A 150 -2.43 11.85 1.93
C GLY A 150 -3.82 11.55 1.34
N ARG A 151 -4.74 12.53 1.30
CA ARG A 151 -6.09 12.36 0.73
C ARG A 151 -6.21 13.10 -0.59
N PHE A 152 -5.75 12.50 -1.67
CA PHE A 152 -5.79 13.11 -3.02
C PHE A 152 -5.10 14.49 -3.06
N GLY A 153 -3.97 14.64 -2.36
CA GLY A 153 -3.24 15.90 -2.23
C GLY A 153 -3.81 16.88 -1.20
N LYS A 154 -4.84 16.48 -0.45
CA LYS A 154 -5.47 17.29 0.61
C LYS A 154 -5.16 16.72 1.99
N PRO A 155 -5.35 17.51 3.06
CA PRO A 155 -5.24 17.03 4.42
C PRO A 155 -6.10 15.79 4.63
N PHE A 156 -5.50 14.75 5.21
CA PHE A 156 -6.15 13.46 5.41
C PHE A 156 -7.21 13.54 6.50
N TYR A 157 -6.86 14.20 7.60
CA TYR A 157 -7.79 14.58 8.66
C TYR A 157 -8.35 15.97 8.36
N GLY A 158 -9.66 16.17 8.59
CA GLY A 158 -10.24 17.52 8.54
C GLY A 158 -9.65 18.43 9.62
N ASN A 159 -10.00 19.72 9.61
CA ASN A 159 -9.54 20.74 10.58
C ASN A 159 -9.90 20.48 12.06
N THR A 160 -10.29 19.26 12.43
CA THR A 160 -10.58 18.82 13.78
C THR A 160 -9.51 17.83 14.24
N ALA A 161 -8.36 18.36 14.65
CA ALA A 161 -7.44 17.73 15.60
C ALA A 161 -6.26 18.67 15.94
N GLN A 162 -6.56 19.78 16.62
CA GLN A 162 -5.79 20.29 17.77
C GLN A 162 -6.81 20.84 18.77
#